data_AF-A0A382DFH3-F1
#
_entry.id   AF-A0A382DFH3-F1
#
_cell.length_a   1.000
_cell.length_b   1.000
_cell.length_c   1.000
_cell.angle_alpha   90.00
_cell.angle_beta   90.00
_cell.angle_gamma   90.00
#
_symmetry.space_group_name_H-M   'P 1'
#
loop_
_entity.id
_entity.type
_entity.pdbx_description
1 polymer ?
#
loop_
_entity_poly.entity_id
_entity_poly.type
_entity_poly.pdbx_seq_one_letter_code
_entity_poly.pdbx_strand_id
1 'polypeptide(L)'
;MASLTQCINDGLQAKVVTEQMALDLRDSVTKFSERHILEGVDPEAAKRMAQTDAIKAKMGELALQRRQKALQIIKVKTAIDAANAHPKGFRRGIVSIITKDIQDILSDTNVDLRAKAIEGQFHMKIATAMERFRTKTLGLRQDIAGMREVVREIEGVNTGNKIARDFAKQISEVFEDARLRFNRAGGNIGKIDNWFPHWWDPKLIAKITRENFVEQFGSKLDRDRMLNHLGIPMDDLEIRILLERAYDDIRTDGLHSLDPSGAKGGTKLANRHQEHRVLKFKNVDDWLALNDAYGRPDLYTTMMDHLSNKSHEIALLEVLGPNPEATYQYLRTLSQKKGASEPGLASMDALWNVASGKVNNSVWVAGADFMKSTRSLLVAAQLGGAFLSSLNDPWIARMT
;
A
#
# COMPACT_ATOMS: atom_id res chain seq x y z
N MET A 1 -22.43 37.13 10.19
CA MET A 1 -22.23 35.67 10.05
C MET A 1 -21.53 35.18 11.30
N ALA A 2 -21.92 34.03 11.86
CA ALA A 2 -21.21 33.44 13.00
C ALA A 2 -19.76 33.13 12.58
N SER A 3 -18.79 33.35 13.48
CA SER A 3 -17.40 32.98 13.22
C SER A 3 -17.23 31.46 13.25
N LEU A 4 -16.25 30.91 12.51
CA LEU A 4 -15.95 29.47 12.57
C LEU A 4 -15.69 29.00 14.00
N THR A 5 -15.03 29.81 14.83
CA THR A 5 -14.80 29.52 16.24
C THR A 5 -16.11 29.36 17.01
N GLN A 6 -17.08 30.23 16.77
CA GLN A 6 -18.41 30.12 17.37
C GLN A 6 -19.13 28.85 16.90
N CYS A 7 -19.11 28.56 15.59
CA CYS A 7 -19.69 27.32 15.06
C CYS A 7 -19.06 26.04 15.66
N ILE A 8 -17.74 26.03 15.87
CA ILE A 8 -17.04 24.91 16.53
C ILE A 8 -17.52 24.77 17.98
N ASN A 9 -17.60 25.86 18.73
CA ASN A 9 -18.00 25.84 20.14
C ASN A 9 -19.47 25.42 20.31
N ASP A 10 -20.37 25.98 19.51
CA ASP A 10 -21.79 25.61 19.50
C ASP A 10 -21.94 24.13 19.09
N GLY A 11 -21.14 23.66 18.12
CA GLY A 11 -21.11 22.27 17.69
C GLY A 11 -20.62 21.29 18.76
N LEU A 12 -19.63 21.70 19.58
CA LEU A 12 -19.17 20.93 20.74
C LEU A 12 -20.27 20.84 21.81
N GLN A 13 -20.93 21.96 22.13
CA GLN A 13 -22.04 21.99 23.09
C GLN A 13 -23.21 21.12 22.64
N ALA A 14 -23.56 21.19 21.35
CA ALA A 14 -24.60 20.38 20.73
C ALA A 14 -24.18 18.93 20.47
N LYS A 15 -22.93 18.54 20.77
CA LYS A 15 -22.36 17.20 20.55
C LYS A 15 -22.41 16.71 19.10
N VAL A 16 -22.45 17.65 18.15
CA VAL A 16 -22.37 17.35 16.71
C VAL A 16 -20.94 17.42 16.15
N VAL A 17 -20.04 18.07 16.89
CA VAL A 17 -18.59 18.12 16.63
C VAL A 17 -17.88 17.43 17.80
N THR A 18 -16.90 16.57 17.51
CA THR A 18 -16.07 15.93 18.55
C THR A 18 -14.95 16.86 19.01
N GLU A 19 -14.42 16.65 20.21
CA GLU A 19 -13.26 17.40 20.70
C GLU A 19 -12.07 17.33 19.74
N GLN A 20 -11.75 16.12 19.25
CA GLN A 20 -10.70 15.94 18.26
C GLN A 20 -10.96 16.74 16.98
N MET A 21 -12.18 16.70 16.44
CA MET A 21 -12.52 17.45 15.23
C MET A 21 -12.40 18.96 15.44
N ALA A 22 -12.74 19.46 16.63
CA ALA A 22 -12.57 20.86 16.97
C ALA A 22 -11.10 21.25 17.06
N LEU A 23 -10.25 20.40 17.63
CA LEU A 23 -8.80 20.61 17.68
C LEU A 23 -8.20 20.62 16.26
N ASP A 24 -8.51 19.62 15.44
CA ASP A 24 -8.01 19.51 14.06
C ASP A 24 -8.39 20.74 13.22
N LEU A 25 -9.63 21.22 13.36
CA LEU A 25 -10.11 22.41 12.63
C LEU A 25 -9.38 23.67 13.08
N ARG A 26 -9.16 23.84 14.39
CA ARG A 26 -8.43 25.01 14.93
C ARG A 26 -6.98 24.99 14.47
N ASP A 27 -6.31 23.84 14.53
CA ASP A 27 -4.94 23.66 14.02
C ASP A 27 -4.86 23.97 12.52
N SER A 28 -5.80 23.46 11.73
CA SER A 28 -5.87 23.76 10.29
C SER A 28 -6.02 25.25 10.00
N VAL A 29 -6.85 25.96 10.77
CA VAL A 29 -7.00 27.42 10.63
C VAL A 29 -5.68 28.14 10.95
N THR A 30 -4.97 27.73 12.00
CA THR A 30 -3.67 28.31 12.34
C THR A 30 -2.68 28.12 11.18
N LYS A 31 -2.50 26.88 10.69
CA LYS A 31 -1.55 26.58 9.62
C LYS A 31 -1.88 27.30 8.32
N PHE A 32 -3.16 27.35 7.92
CA PHE A 32 -3.55 28.12 6.73
C PHE A 32 -3.35 29.62 6.91
N SER A 33 -3.58 30.15 8.12
CA SER A 33 -3.36 31.58 8.41
C SER A 33 -1.89 31.93 8.29
N GLU A 34 -1.01 31.11 8.86
CA GLU A 34 0.45 31.28 8.77
C GLU A 34 0.91 31.26 7.31
N ARG A 35 0.42 30.31 6.50
CA ARG A 35 0.72 30.27 5.06
C ARG A 35 0.30 31.57 4.35
N HIS A 36 -0.94 32.01 4.53
CA HIS A 36 -1.44 33.23 3.87
C HIS A 36 -0.64 34.47 4.28
N ILE A 37 -0.22 34.56 5.54
CA ILE A 37 0.65 35.65 6.02
C ILE A 37 2.03 35.60 5.34
N LEU A 38 2.64 34.42 5.21
CA LEU A 38 3.90 34.24 4.48
C LEU A 38 3.79 34.60 2.99
N GLU A 39 2.60 34.43 2.41
CA GLU A 39 2.26 34.86 1.04
C GLU A 39 1.98 36.37 0.92
N GLY A 40 2.11 37.14 2.01
CA GLY A 40 1.98 38.60 2.03
C GLY A 40 0.56 39.11 2.27
N VAL A 41 -0.38 38.24 2.68
CA VAL A 41 -1.76 38.64 3.01
C VAL A 41 -1.81 39.28 4.41
N ASP A 42 -2.58 40.37 4.54
CA ASP A 42 -2.85 41.00 5.84
C ASP A 42 -3.40 39.99 6.87
N PRO A 43 -2.96 40.03 8.15
CA PRO A 43 -3.34 39.02 9.15
C PRO A 43 -4.84 38.80 9.32
N GLU A 44 -5.66 39.84 9.24
CA GLU A 44 -7.12 39.71 9.38
C GLU A 44 -7.75 39.11 8.12
N ALA A 45 -7.23 39.46 6.94
CA ALA A 45 -7.64 38.81 5.69
C ALA A 45 -7.20 37.33 5.64
N ALA A 46 -5.96 37.04 6.04
CA ALA A 46 -5.40 35.69 6.12
C ALA A 46 -6.24 34.78 7.00
N LYS A 47 -6.66 35.26 8.18
CA LYS A 47 -7.54 34.51 9.09
C LYS A 47 -8.89 34.16 8.46
N ARG A 48 -9.51 35.08 7.69
CA ARG A 48 -10.78 34.82 6.99
C ARG A 48 -10.61 33.78 5.88
N MET A 49 -9.53 33.88 5.11
CA MET A 49 -9.19 32.89 4.07
C MET A 49 -8.91 31.51 4.68
N ALA A 50 -8.15 31.47 5.77
CA ALA A 50 -7.82 30.25 6.50
C ALA A 50 -9.04 29.50 7.05
N GLN A 51 -10.06 30.23 7.55
CA GLN A 51 -11.33 29.61 7.95
C GLN A 51 -12.00 28.90 6.78
N THR A 52 -12.03 29.53 5.62
CA THR A 52 -12.64 28.96 4.41
C THR A 52 -11.87 27.73 3.93
N ASP A 53 -10.54 27.81 3.90
CA ASP A 53 -9.66 26.70 3.50
C ASP A 53 -9.74 25.51 4.46
N ALA A 54 -9.76 25.76 5.77
CA ALA A 54 -9.93 24.71 6.79
C ALA A 54 -11.26 23.98 6.63
N ILE A 55 -12.36 24.71 6.41
CA ILE A 55 -13.68 24.12 6.15
C ILE A 55 -13.63 23.27 4.87
N LYS A 56 -13.06 23.80 3.78
CA LYS A 56 -12.96 23.10 2.49
C LYS A 56 -12.13 21.81 2.61
N ALA A 57 -10.98 21.88 3.28
CA ALA A 57 -10.13 20.72 3.55
C ALA A 57 -10.89 19.65 4.35
N LYS A 58 -11.58 20.05 5.44
CA LYS A 58 -12.34 19.12 6.27
C LYS A 58 -13.53 18.50 5.54
N MET A 59 -14.23 19.29 4.72
CA MET A 59 -15.31 18.79 3.87
C MET A 59 -14.79 17.74 2.87
N GLY A 60 -13.62 17.95 2.27
CA GLY A 60 -12.97 16.98 1.39
C GLY A 60 -12.66 15.66 2.11
N GLU A 61 -12.08 15.74 3.32
CA GLU A 61 -11.81 14.58 4.16
C GLU A 61 -13.09 13.80 4.49
N LEU A 62 -14.15 14.49 4.94
CA LEU A 62 -15.44 13.87 5.27
C LEU A 62 -16.13 13.24 4.05
N ALA A 63 -16.03 13.87 2.88
CA ALA A 63 -16.54 13.30 1.63
C ALA A 63 -15.82 12.00 1.26
N LEU A 64 -14.49 11.97 1.39
CA LEU A 64 -13.69 10.76 1.19
C LEU A 64 -14.11 9.66 2.18
N GLN A 65 -14.22 9.99 3.48
CA GLN A 65 -14.65 9.03 4.50
C GLN A 65 -16.05 8.46 4.21
N ARG A 66 -17.00 9.30 3.77
CA ARG A 66 -18.35 8.87 3.38
C ARG A 66 -18.31 7.90 2.20
N ARG A 67 -17.53 8.22 1.17
CA ARG A 67 -17.33 7.33 -0.01
C ARG A 67 -16.72 6.00 0.41
N GLN A 68 -15.67 6.02 1.24
CA GLN A 68 -15.02 4.82 1.73
C GLN A 68 -15.98 3.95 2.56
N LYS A 69 -16.78 4.54 3.45
CA LYS A 69 -17.78 3.82 4.24
C LYS A 69 -18.84 3.16 3.34
N ALA A 70 -19.33 3.86 2.31
CA ALA A 70 -20.29 3.29 1.37
C ALA A 70 -19.70 2.10 0.61
N LEU A 71 -18.48 2.23 0.07
CA LEU A 71 -17.77 1.14 -0.60
C LEU A 71 -17.52 -0.05 0.34
N GLN A 72 -17.15 0.23 1.59
CA GLN A 72 -16.92 -0.79 2.60
C GLN A 72 -18.18 -1.63 2.85
N ILE A 73 -19.34 -1.00 3.02
CA ILE A 73 -20.62 -1.71 3.25
C ILE A 73 -20.93 -2.65 2.09
N ILE A 74 -20.78 -2.18 0.85
CA ILE A 74 -21.04 -2.97 -0.36
C ILE A 74 -20.10 -4.19 -0.42
N LYS A 75 -18.81 -3.98 -0.12
CA LYS A 75 -17.80 -5.05 -0.20
C LYS A 75 -17.95 -6.08 0.91
N VAL A 76 -18.27 -5.65 2.14
CA VAL A 76 -18.61 -6.56 3.24
C VAL A 76 -19.82 -7.43 2.87
N LYS A 77 -20.90 -6.84 2.35
CA LYS A 77 -22.07 -7.61 1.89
C LYS A 77 -21.69 -8.64 0.83
N THR A 78 -20.97 -8.20 -0.21
CA THR A 78 -20.52 -9.07 -1.31
C THR A 78 -19.69 -10.24 -0.80
N ALA A 79 -18.76 -9.99 0.14
CA ALA A 79 -17.91 -11.02 0.71
C ALA A 79 -18.70 -12.01 1.59
N ILE A 80 -19.72 -11.56 2.32
CA ILE A 80 -20.63 -12.45 3.07
C ILE A 80 -21.40 -13.35 2.12
N ASP A 81 -21.97 -12.79 1.05
CA ASP A 81 -22.74 -13.53 0.06
C ASP A 81 -21.87 -14.60 -0.62
N ALA A 82 -20.67 -14.22 -1.07
CA ALA A 82 -19.69 -15.15 -1.65
C ALA A 82 -19.27 -16.24 -0.65
N ALA A 83 -19.06 -15.88 0.62
CA ALA A 83 -18.70 -16.86 1.64
C ALA A 83 -19.84 -17.86 1.92
N ASN A 84 -21.10 -17.40 1.94
CA ASN A 84 -22.28 -18.27 2.13
C ASN A 84 -22.55 -19.18 0.92
N ALA A 85 -22.25 -18.72 -0.30
CA ALA A 85 -22.48 -19.49 -1.53
C ALA A 85 -21.54 -20.71 -1.66
N HIS A 86 -20.46 -20.77 -0.88
CA HIS A 86 -19.48 -21.83 -1.00
C HIS A 86 -20.02 -23.20 -0.52
N PRO A 87 -19.99 -24.26 -1.35
CA PRO A 87 -20.66 -25.54 -1.06
C PRO A 87 -20.05 -26.31 0.12
N LYS A 88 -18.81 -26.00 0.49
CA LYS A 88 -18.11 -26.58 1.66
C LYS A 88 -18.24 -25.74 2.94
N GLY A 89 -19.16 -24.77 2.95
CA GLY A 89 -19.51 -23.97 4.11
C GLY A 89 -18.77 -22.63 4.20
N PHE A 90 -19.28 -21.78 5.10
CA PHE A 90 -18.92 -20.36 5.21
C PHE A 90 -17.42 -20.11 5.42
N ARG A 91 -16.80 -20.87 6.33
CA ARG A 91 -15.35 -20.79 6.60
C ARG A 91 -14.54 -20.99 5.33
N ARG A 92 -14.96 -21.97 4.51
CA ARG A 92 -14.26 -22.30 3.28
C ARG A 92 -14.51 -21.27 2.18
N GLY A 93 -15.71 -20.72 2.13
CA GLY A 93 -16.01 -19.55 1.32
C GLY A 93 -15.10 -18.35 1.62
N ILE A 94 -14.85 -18.04 2.90
CA ILE A 94 -13.88 -16.96 3.25
C ILE A 94 -12.48 -17.28 2.71
N VAL A 95 -12.02 -18.53 2.87
CA VAL A 95 -10.72 -18.95 2.33
C VAL A 95 -10.68 -18.75 0.81
N SER A 96 -11.74 -19.13 0.09
CA SER A 96 -11.83 -18.97 -1.38
C SER A 96 -11.86 -17.51 -1.86
N ILE A 97 -12.23 -16.56 -0.99
CA ILE A 97 -12.15 -15.11 -1.27
C ILE A 97 -10.70 -14.61 -1.12
N ILE A 98 -9.97 -15.16 -0.15
CA ILE A 98 -8.60 -14.72 0.18
C ILE A 98 -7.59 -15.35 -0.78
N THR A 99 -7.65 -16.68 -0.95
CA THR A 99 -6.64 -17.46 -1.69
C THR A 99 -7.28 -18.64 -2.42
N LYS A 100 -6.49 -19.37 -3.22
CA LYS A 100 -6.94 -20.58 -3.89
C LYS A 100 -7.31 -21.65 -2.85
N ASP A 101 -8.55 -22.13 -2.88
CA ASP A 101 -8.97 -23.27 -2.07
C ASP A 101 -8.17 -24.53 -2.50
N ILE A 102 -7.78 -25.38 -1.55
CA ILE A 102 -7.17 -26.71 -1.77
C ILE A 102 -7.97 -27.57 -2.78
N GLN A 103 -9.30 -27.40 -2.85
CA GLN A 103 -10.18 -28.13 -3.78
C GLN A 103 -10.43 -27.39 -5.10
N ASP A 104 -9.76 -26.26 -5.34
CA ASP A 104 -9.93 -25.40 -6.52
C ASP A 104 -11.37 -24.86 -6.72
N ILE A 105 -12.19 -24.88 -5.67
CA ILE A 105 -13.50 -24.22 -5.67
C ILE A 105 -13.25 -22.73 -5.43
N LEU A 106 -13.36 -21.96 -6.50
CA LEU A 106 -13.10 -20.52 -6.48
C LEU A 106 -14.39 -19.76 -6.16
N SER A 107 -14.27 -18.73 -5.33
CA SER A 107 -15.27 -17.67 -5.26
C SER A 107 -15.23 -16.87 -6.56
N ASP A 108 -16.38 -16.30 -6.96
CA ASP A 108 -16.46 -15.32 -8.05
C ASP A 108 -15.50 -14.13 -7.87
N THR A 109 -15.06 -13.91 -6.62
CA THR A 109 -14.05 -12.91 -6.26
C THR A 109 -12.94 -13.52 -5.40
N ASN A 110 -11.68 -13.37 -5.83
CA ASN A 110 -10.50 -13.88 -5.13
C ASN A 110 -9.34 -12.87 -5.17
N VAL A 111 -8.70 -12.60 -4.03
CA VAL A 111 -7.60 -11.60 -3.91
C VAL A 111 -6.38 -12.02 -4.73
N ASP A 112 -5.86 -13.23 -4.54
CA ASP A 112 -4.63 -13.70 -5.22
C ASP A 112 -4.75 -13.69 -6.74
N LEU A 113 -5.86 -14.21 -7.28
CA LEU A 113 -6.11 -14.23 -8.72
C LEU A 113 -6.30 -12.81 -9.27
N ARG A 114 -6.99 -11.94 -8.52
CA ARG A 114 -7.16 -10.54 -8.89
C ARG A 114 -5.82 -9.81 -8.92
N ALA A 115 -4.97 -10.01 -7.91
CA ALA A 115 -3.63 -9.41 -7.84
C ALA A 115 -2.79 -9.81 -9.06
N LYS A 116 -2.72 -11.11 -9.38
CA LYS A 116 -2.00 -11.62 -10.56
C LYS A 116 -2.54 -11.09 -11.88
N ALA A 117 -3.87 -10.99 -12.01
CA ALA A 117 -4.48 -10.42 -13.21
C ALA A 117 -4.14 -8.94 -13.38
N ILE A 118 -4.13 -8.18 -12.28
CA ILE A 118 -3.75 -6.75 -12.28
C ILE A 118 -2.28 -6.60 -12.64
N GLU A 119 -1.40 -7.38 -12.01
CA GLU A 119 0.04 -7.36 -12.26
C GLU A 119 0.34 -7.73 -13.72
N GLY A 120 -0.31 -8.76 -14.25
CA GLY A 120 -0.22 -9.12 -15.66
C GLY A 120 -0.66 -7.99 -16.59
N GLN A 121 -1.74 -7.26 -16.26
CA GLN A 121 -2.16 -6.07 -17.01
C GLN A 121 -1.11 -4.97 -17.01
N PHE A 122 -0.45 -4.73 -15.88
CA PHE A 122 0.65 -3.76 -15.82
C PHE A 122 1.86 -4.23 -16.62
N HIS A 123 2.28 -5.49 -16.46
CA HIS A 123 3.40 -6.05 -17.23
C HIS A 123 3.16 -6.02 -18.74
N MET A 124 1.94 -6.30 -19.21
CA MET A 124 1.63 -6.20 -20.64
C MET A 124 1.88 -4.81 -21.21
N LYS A 125 1.66 -3.74 -20.42
CA LYS A 125 1.89 -2.35 -20.87
C LYS A 125 3.36 -1.98 -21.03
N ILE A 126 4.26 -2.70 -20.37
CA ILE A 126 5.71 -2.45 -20.38
C ILE A 126 6.50 -3.64 -20.94
N ALA A 127 5.85 -4.65 -21.50
CA ALA A 127 6.46 -5.92 -21.89
C ALA A 127 7.66 -5.74 -22.84
N THR A 128 7.54 -4.83 -23.81
CA THR A 128 8.62 -4.52 -24.77
C THR A 128 9.85 -3.94 -24.08
N ALA A 129 9.65 -3.10 -23.05
CA ALA A 129 10.76 -2.50 -22.31
C ALA A 129 11.34 -3.45 -21.25
N MET A 130 10.51 -4.34 -20.67
CA MET A 130 10.95 -5.39 -19.75
C MET A 130 12.00 -6.31 -20.38
N GLU A 131 11.84 -6.73 -21.65
CA GLU A 131 12.79 -7.63 -22.32
C GLU A 131 14.23 -7.05 -22.38
N ARG A 132 14.34 -5.73 -22.41
CA ARG A 132 15.63 -5.05 -22.50
C ARG A 132 16.34 -4.94 -21.15
N PHE A 133 15.62 -4.50 -20.12
CA PHE A 133 16.19 -4.15 -18.81
C PHE A 133 16.04 -5.23 -17.75
N ARG A 134 15.27 -6.30 -18.02
CA ARG A 134 15.18 -7.45 -17.13
C ARG A 134 16.55 -8.05 -16.85
N THR A 135 16.68 -8.62 -15.67
CA THR A 135 17.86 -9.40 -15.32
C THR A 135 17.96 -10.62 -16.23
N LYS A 136 19.12 -10.80 -16.84
CA LYS A 136 19.45 -11.88 -17.78
C LYS A 136 20.32 -12.93 -17.10
N THR A 137 20.49 -14.07 -17.77
CA THR A 137 21.40 -15.13 -17.33
C THR A 137 21.03 -15.67 -15.93
N LEU A 138 19.78 -16.10 -15.76
CA LEU A 138 19.25 -16.61 -14.47
C LEU A 138 19.41 -15.64 -13.28
N GLY A 139 19.42 -14.33 -13.53
CA GLY A 139 19.57 -13.33 -12.47
C GLY A 139 20.98 -12.76 -12.30
N LEU A 140 21.96 -13.20 -13.11
CA LEU A 140 23.37 -12.86 -12.92
C LEU A 140 23.84 -11.60 -13.68
N ARG A 141 23.06 -11.09 -14.63
CA ARG A 141 23.45 -9.91 -15.41
C ARG A 141 22.32 -8.90 -15.52
N GLN A 142 22.58 -7.67 -15.11
CA GLN A 142 21.65 -6.55 -15.23
C GLN A 142 22.33 -5.33 -15.88
N ASP A 143 21.57 -4.59 -16.69
CA ASP A 143 21.99 -3.27 -17.18
C ASP A 143 21.71 -2.19 -16.13
N ILE A 144 22.59 -2.10 -15.13
CA ILE A 144 22.46 -1.14 -14.02
C ILE A 144 22.58 0.30 -14.53
N ALA A 145 23.54 0.56 -15.43
CA ALA A 145 23.76 1.89 -16.00
C ALA A 145 22.52 2.37 -16.77
N GLY A 146 21.97 1.53 -17.63
CA GLY A 146 20.75 1.84 -18.37
C GLY A 146 19.54 2.05 -17.46
N MET A 147 19.40 1.29 -16.37
CA MET A 147 18.33 1.53 -15.39
C MET A 147 18.50 2.84 -14.60
N ARG A 148 19.74 3.26 -14.31
CA ARG A 148 19.97 4.60 -13.72
C ARG A 148 19.56 5.70 -14.69
N GLU A 149 19.82 5.54 -15.98
CA GLU A 149 19.34 6.47 -17.01
C GLU A 149 17.80 6.49 -17.06
N VAL A 150 17.13 5.34 -16.96
CA VAL A 150 15.66 5.28 -16.87
C VAL A 150 15.15 6.09 -15.67
N VAL A 151 15.74 5.92 -14.48
CA VAL A 151 15.33 6.70 -13.30
C VAL A 151 15.58 8.19 -13.49
N ARG A 152 16.70 8.59 -14.09
CA ARG A 152 16.97 9.99 -14.44
C ARG A 152 15.91 10.57 -15.37
N GLU A 153 15.52 9.82 -16.40
CA GLU A 153 14.44 10.23 -17.32
C GLU A 153 13.07 10.30 -16.63
N ILE A 154 12.75 9.40 -15.68
CA ILE A 154 11.54 9.47 -14.84
C ILE A 154 11.53 10.77 -14.04
N GLU A 155 12.68 11.15 -13.48
CA GLU A 155 12.84 12.37 -12.67
C GLU A 155 12.95 13.66 -13.52
N GLY A 156 12.84 13.56 -14.86
CA GLY A 156 12.82 14.69 -15.79
C GLY A 156 14.20 15.12 -16.31
N VAL A 157 15.25 14.32 -16.08
CA VAL A 157 16.60 14.57 -16.60
C VAL A 157 16.77 13.89 -17.96
N ASN A 158 17.05 14.69 -18.99
CA ASN A 158 17.35 14.18 -20.33
C ASN A 158 18.75 13.56 -20.38
N THR A 159 18.81 12.23 -20.51
CA THR A 159 20.03 11.44 -20.58
C THR A 159 20.59 11.30 -22.00
N GLY A 160 19.80 11.68 -23.02
CA GLY A 160 20.11 11.40 -24.42
C GLY A 160 19.87 9.95 -24.84
N ASN A 161 19.62 9.03 -23.91
CA ASN A 161 19.30 7.64 -24.23
C ASN A 161 17.80 7.50 -24.57
N LYS A 162 17.51 7.41 -25.88
CA LYS A 162 16.14 7.23 -26.39
C LYS A 162 15.41 6.06 -25.74
N ILE A 163 16.11 4.96 -25.49
CA ILE A 163 15.47 3.76 -24.91
C ILE A 163 15.14 3.96 -23.44
N ALA A 164 16.04 4.58 -22.68
CA ALA A 164 15.79 4.91 -21.28
C ALA A 164 14.57 5.83 -21.17
N ARG A 165 14.51 6.87 -22.01
CA ARG A 165 13.38 7.80 -22.08
C ARG A 165 12.07 7.12 -22.47
N ASP A 166 12.09 6.27 -23.50
CA ASP A 166 10.88 5.56 -23.95
C ASP A 166 10.35 4.63 -22.84
N PHE A 167 11.24 3.97 -22.09
CA PHE A 167 10.83 3.15 -20.96
C PHE A 167 10.33 3.99 -19.77
N ALA A 168 11.04 5.05 -19.41
CA ALA A 168 10.67 5.98 -18.34
C ALA A 168 9.25 6.53 -18.54
N LYS A 169 8.89 6.88 -19.78
CA LYS A 169 7.53 7.28 -20.13
C LYS A 169 6.52 6.16 -19.88
N GLN A 170 6.76 4.97 -20.44
CA GLN A 170 5.82 3.83 -20.32
C GLN A 170 5.60 3.42 -18.86
N ILE A 171 6.66 3.32 -18.07
CA ILE A 171 6.50 2.94 -16.67
C ILE A 171 5.80 4.03 -15.85
N SER A 172 6.09 5.31 -16.11
CA SER A 172 5.41 6.41 -15.41
C SER A 172 3.91 6.41 -15.66
N GLU A 173 3.48 6.07 -16.89
CA GLU A 173 2.07 5.85 -17.23
C GLU A 173 1.47 4.67 -16.45
N VAL A 174 2.20 3.56 -16.30
CA VAL A 174 1.75 2.40 -15.50
C VAL A 174 1.66 2.74 -14.01
N PHE A 175 2.61 3.50 -13.46
CA PHE A 175 2.52 3.99 -12.07
C PHE A 175 1.29 4.86 -11.84
N GLU A 176 0.95 5.70 -12.82
CA GLU A 176 -0.26 6.53 -12.77
C GLU A 176 -1.53 5.68 -12.87
N ASP A 177 -1.56 4.69 -13.76
CA ASP A 177 -2.68 3.75 -13.87
C ASP A 177 -2.91 2.99 -12.56
N ALA A 178 -1.83 2.51 -11.93
CA ALA A 178 -1.90 1.85 -10.63
C ALA A 178 -2.46 2.79 -9.56
N ARG A 179 -2.00 4.05 -9.51
CA ARG A 179 -2.51 5.08 -8.59
C ARG A 179 -4.00 5.35 -8.79
N LEU A 180 -4.42 5.55 -10.04
CA LEU A 180 -5.82 5.84 -10.39
C LEU A 180 -6.73 4.66 -10.05
N ARG A 181 -6.28 3.43 -10.33
CA ARG A 181 -7.03 2.22 -9.99
C ARG A 181 -7.16 2.02 -8.48
N PHE A 182 -6.08 2.23 -7.72
CA PHE A 182 -6.10 2.23 -6.26
C PHE A 182 -7.10 3.25 -5.71
N ASN A 183 -7.11 4.47 -6.25
CA ASN A 183 -8.06 5.52 -5.85
C ASN A 183 -9.51 5.22 -6.22
N ARG A 184 -9.74 4.56 -7.36
CA ARG A 184 -11.06 4.07 -7.75
C ARG A 184 -11.59 3.03 -6.75
N ALA A 185 -10.72 2.16 -6.24
CA ALA A 185 -11.05 1.14 -5.25
C ALA A 185 -11.25 1.69 -3.80
N GLY A 186 -11.09 3.00 -3.60
CA GLY A 186 -11.37 3.68 -2.34
C GLY A 186 -10.15 4.36 -1.70
N GLY A 187 -8.97 4.23 -2.32
CA GLY A 187 -7.79 4.99 -1.94
C GLY A 187 -7.86 6.48 -2.25
N ASN A 188 -6.86 7.24 -1.80
CA ASN A 188 -6.73 8.67 -2.08
C ASN A 188 -5.25 9.11 -2.19
N ILE A 189 -4.49 8.49 -3.07
CA ILE A 189 -3.09 8.82 -3.35
C ILE A 189 -3.04 10.07 -4.24
N GLY A 190 -2.37 11.12 -3.80
CA GLY A 190 -2.11 12.32 -4.59
C GLY A 190 -1.26 12.03 -5.83
N LYS A 191 -1.49 12.77 -6.93
CA LYS A 191 -0.62 12.70 -8.11
C LYS A 191 0.70 13.39 -7.80
N ILE A 192 1.80 12.79 -8.24
CA ILE A 192 3.13 13.35 -8.16
C ILE A 192 3.78 13.12 -9.52
N ASP A 193 4.32 14.19 -10.09
CA ASP A 193 5.18 14.11 -11.27
C ASP A 193 6.63 13.87 -10.83
N ASN A 194 7.42 13.25 -11.71
CA ASN A 194 8.85 12.97 -11.50
C ASN A 194 9.10 12.24 -10.18
N TRP A 195 8.71 10.96 -10.13
CA TRP A 195 8.85 10.16 -8.93
C TRP A 195 9.11 8.70 -9.24
N PHE A 196 10.07 8.12 -8.52
CA PHE A 196 10.41 6.71 -8.55
C PHE A 196 10.15 6.03 -7.19
N PRO A 197 9.69 4.76 -7.15
CA PRO A 197 9.56 4.01 -5.90
C PRO A 197 10.89 3.82 -5.19
N HIS A 198 10.89 4.02 -3.87
CA HIS A 198 12.06 3.85 -3.04
C HIS A 198 12.03 2.50 -2.32
N TRP A 199 13.20 1.88 -2.21
CA TRP A 199 13.42 0.73 -1.32
C TRP A 199 14.73 0.95 -0.58
N TRP A 200 14.68 0.88 0.75
CA TRP A 200 15.82 1.08 1.63
C TRP A 200 16.08 -0.23 2.39
N ASP A 201 17.33 -0.69 2.43
CA ASP A 201 17.73 -1.92 3.09
C ASP A 201 17.65 -1.75 4.62
N PRO A 202 16.75 -2.49 5.31
CA PRO A 202 16.60 -2.40 6.76
C PRO A 202 17.90 -2.65 7.52
N LYS A 203 18.76 -3.55 7.02
CA LYS A 203 20.03 -3.90 7.66
C LYS A 203 21.07 -2.80 7.51
N LEU A 204 21.07 -2.07 6.40
CA LEU A 204 21.98 -0.94 6.21
C LEU A 204 21.53 0.27 7.03
N ILE A 205 20.22 0.54 7.05
CA ILE A 205 19.65 1.60 7.89
C ILE A 205 19.86 1.32 9.38
N ALA A 206 19.71 0.06 9.83
CA ALA A 206 19.95 -0.30 11.23
C ALA A 206 21.41 -0.13 11.70
N LYS A 207 22.37 0.06 10.79
CA LYS A 207 23.78 0.29 11.12
C LYS A 207 24.11 1.75 11.42
N ILE A 208 23.22 2.68 11.12
CA ILE A 208 23.40 4.11 11.41
C ILE A 208 22.47 4.54 12.54
N THR A 209 22.81 5.60 13.25
CA THR A 209 21.93 6.18 14.28
C THR A 209 20.75 6.90 13.62
N ARG A 210 19.67 7.08 14.39
CA ARG A 210 18.51 7.87 13.98
C ARG A 210 18.92 9.28 13.57
N GLU A 211 19.81 9.89 14.33
CA GLU A 211 20.32 11.24 14.08
C GLU A 211 21.08 11.30 12.76
N ASN A 212 21.97 10.33 12.51
CA ASN A 212 22.70 10.24 11.24
C ASN A 212 21.77 9.99 10.05
N PHE A 213 20.67 9.24 10.25
CA PHE A 213 19.65 9.06 9.23
C PHE A 213 18.95 10.38 8.90
N VAL A 214 18.47 11.09 9.92
CA VAL A 214 17.78 12.39 9.76
C VAL A 214 18.67 13.40 9.05
N GLU A 215 19.95 13.49 9.42
CA GLU A 215 20.91 14.41 8.79
C GLU A 215 21.19 14.05 7.32
N GLN A 216 21.54 12.79 7.05
CA GLN A 216 21.92 12.35 5.71
C GLN A 216 20.76 12.38 4.72
N PHE A 217 19.57 11.93 5.15
CA PHE A 217 18.38 12.00 4.29
C PHE A 217 17.90 13.43 4.18
N GLY A 218 17.75 14.14 5.31
CA GLY A 218 17.23 15.51 5.35
C GLY A 218 18.03 16.50 4.51
N SER A 219 19.37 16.38 4.49
CA SER A 219 20.23 17.25 3.67
C SER A 219 20.03 17.11 2.15
N LYS A 220 19.40 16.01 1.71
CA LYS A 220 19.14 15.69 0.29
C LYS A 220 17.70 15.93 -0.14
N LEU A 221 16.84 16.38 0.79
CA LEU A 221 15.44 16.66 0.52
C LEU A 221 15.21 18.10 0.06
N ASP A 222 14.25 18.27 -0.84
CA ASP A 222 13.68 19.52 -1.28
C ASP A 222 12.52 19.89 -0.35
N ARG A 223 12.84 20.65 0.70
CA ARG A 223 11.93 20.97 1.80
C ARG A 223 10.71 21.76 1.34
N ASP A 224 10.90 22.64 0.36
CA ASP A 224 9.83 23.50 -0.16
C ASP A 224 8.73 22.70 -0.87
N ARG A 225 9.08 21.51 -1.38
CA ARG A 225 8.15 20.59 -2.04
C ARG A 225 7.55 19.52 -1.11
N MET A 226 7.98 19.48 0.15
CA MET A 226 7.44 18.55 1.15
C MET A 226 6.21 19.14 1.82
N LEU A 227 5.03 18.73 1.35
CA LEU A 227 3.75 19.26 1.81
C LEU A 227 3.10 18.33 2.85
N ASN A 228 2.50 18.92 3.89
CA ASN A 228 1.67 18.21 4.86
C ASN A 228 0.28 17.86 4.29
N HIS A 229 -0.57 17.23 5.10
CA HIS A 229 -1.90 16.78 4.67
C HIS A 229 -2.85 17.92 4.26
N LEU A 230 -2.52 19.19 4.57
CA LEU A 230 -3.25 20.38 4.14
C LEU A 230 -2.72 20.96 2.83
N GLY A 231 -1.64 20.39 2.28
CA GLY A 231 -0.95 20.93 1.11
C GLY A 231 -0.08 22.15 1.44
N ILE A 232 0.32 22.31 2.71
CA ILE A 232 1.20 23.40 3.17
C ILE A 232 2.62 22.84 3.34
N PRO A 233 3.68 23.58 2.96
CA PRO A 233 5.05 23.16 3.23
C PRO A 233 5.28 22.80 4.70
N MET A 234 5.96 21.69 4.95
CA MET A 234 6.24 21.20 6.29
C MET A 234 7.30 22.04 6.99
N ASP A 235 7.14 22.25 8.29
CA ASP A 235 8.17 22.87 9.13
C ASP A 235 9.30 21.89 9.51
N ASP A 236 10.33 22.41 10.16
CA ASP A 236 11.51 21.66 10.58
C ASP A 236 11.20 20.50 11.52
N LEU A 237 10.24 20.69 12.42
CA LEU A 237 9.82 19.67 13.37
C LEU A 237 9.00 18.59 12.67
N GLU A 238 8.09 18.96 11.77
CA GLU A 238 7.29 18.04 10.95
C GLU A 238 8.21 17.16 10.07
N ILE A 239 9.19 17.74 9.38
CA ILE A 239 10.16 16.99 8.55
C ILE A 239 10.99 16.05 9.43
N ARG A 240 11.46 16.52 10.59
CA ARG A 240 12.23 15.68 11.52
C ARG A 240 11.40 14.49 12.01
N ILE A 241 10.18 14.72 12.46
CA ILE A 241 9.27 13.66 12.92
C ILE A 241 8.99 12.66 11.79
N LEU A 242 8.78 13.14 10.56
CA LEU A 242 8.60 12.29 9.38
C LEU A 242 9.81 11.38 9.16
N LEU A 243 11.02 11.92 9.22
CA LEU A 243 12.26 11.16 9.02
C LEU A 243 12.54 10.18 10.16
N GLU A 244 12.29 10.57 11.41
CA GLU A 244 12.44 9.67 12.56
C GLU A 244 11.45 8.50 12.50
N ARG A 245 10.20 8.74 12.08
CA ARG A 245 9.22 7.67 11.83
C ARG A 245 9.66 6.77 10.67
N ALA A 246 10.13 7.36 9.57
CA ALA A 246 10.64 6.59 8.44
C ALA A 246 11.82 5.69 8.85
N TYR A 247 12.73 6.18 9.69
CA TYR A 247 13.83 5.38 10.25
C TYR A 247 13.30 4.17 11.04
N ASP A 248 12.33 4.39 11.93
CA ASP A 248 11.73 3.32 12.73
C ASP A 248 10.96 2.30 11.87
N ASP A 249 10.21 2.76 10.87
CA ASP A 249 9.47 1.88 9.96
C ASP A 249 10.43 1.06 9.09
N ILE A 250 11.47 1.66 8.51
CA ILE A 250 12.42 0.96 7.64
C ILE A 250 13.21 -0.09 8.41
N ARG A 251 13.83 0.28 9.54
CA ARG A 251 14.70 -0.64 10.30
C ARG A 251 13.95 -1.84 10.88
N THR A 252 12.66 -1.69 11.12
CA THR A 252 11.80 -2.75 11.65
C THR A 252 11.08 -3.53 10.57
N ASP A 253 11.33 -3.22 9.29
CA ASP A 253 10.61 -3.81 8.15
C ASP A 253 9.08 -3.62 8.30
N GLY A 254 8.67 -2.46 8.83
CA GLY A 254 7.27 -2.12 9.12
C GLY A 254 6.65 -2.83 10.32
N LEU A 255 7.40 -3.61 11.10
CA LEU A 255 6.89 -4.22 12.34
C LEU A 255 6.55 -3.18 13.41
N HIS A 256 7.20 -2.01 13.41
CA HIS A 256 6.85 -0.90 14.30
C HIS A 256 5.44 -0.37 14.06
N SER A 257 4.95 -0.43 12.82
CA SER A 257 3.59 0.00 12.44
C SER A 257 2.52 -1.07 12.74
N LEU A 258 2.91 -2.26 13.24
CA LEU A 258 2.00 -3.29 13.75
C LEU A 258 1.77 -3.05 15.24
N ASP A 259 0.61 -2.50 15.59
CA ASP A 259 0.20 -2.32 16.98
C ASP A 259 0.15 -3.68 17.73
N PRO A 260 1.03 -3.92 18.72
CA PRO A 260 1.05 -5.17 19.50
C PRO A 260 -0.20 -5.35 20.37
N SER A 261 -0.96 -4.29 20.63
CA SER A 261 -2.10 -4.30 21.56
C SER A 261 -3.36 -4.94 20.99
N GLY A 262 -3.37 -5.29 19.69
CA GLY A 262 -4.58 -5.78 19.02
C GLY A 262 -5.70 -4.74 18.99
N ALA A 263 -5.40 -3.45 19.19
CA ALA A 263 -6.39 -2.40 19.07
C ALA A 263 -7.02 -2.46 17.67
N LYS A 264 -8.35 -2.45 17.63
CA LYS A 264 -9.17 -2.41 16.43
C LYS A 264 -9.01 -1.03 15.76
N GLY A 265 -7.84 -0.73 15.19
CA GLY A 265 -7.51 0.65 14.81
C GLY A 265 -6.33 0.88 13.88
N GLY A 266 -5.76 -0.15 13.24
CA GLY A 266 -4.73 0.08 12.22
C GLY A 266 -5.22 1.01 11.09
N THR A 267 -4.33 1.86 10.56
CA THR A 267 -4.66 2.77 9.45
C THR A 267 -5.22 1.97 8.28
N LYS A 268 -6.41 2.35 7.80
CA LYS A 268 -7.08 1.68 6.68
C LYS A 268 -6.13 1.59 5.49
N LEU A 269 -6.10 0.45 4.78
CA LEU A 269 -5.23 0.29 3.61
C LEU A 269 -5.44 1.42 2.58
N ALA A 270 -6.68 1.86 2.37
CA ALA A 270 -7.02 2.97 1.49
C ALA A 270 -6.31 4.31 1.84
N ASN A 271 -5.86 4.48 3.08
CA ASN A 271 -5.16 5.68 3.56
C ASN A 271 -3.64 5.50 3.62
N ARG A 272 -3.13 4.26 3.50
CA ARG A 272 -1.71 3.93 3.71
C ARG A 272 -0.75 4.72 2.84
N HIS A 273 -1.14 5.22 1.67
CA HIS A 273 -0.22 5.88 0.73
C HIS A 273 -0.38 7.40 0.64
N GLN A 274 -1.14 7.99 1.57
CA GLN A 274 -1.33 9.45 1.62
C GLN A 274 -0.06 10.16 2.13
N GLU A 275 0.72 9.51 3.00
CA GLU A 275 1.91 10.09 3.65
C GLU A 275 3.25 9.58 3.07
N HIS A 276 3.27 8.43 2.39
CA HIS A 276 4.52 7.74 2.01
C HIS A 276 5.21 8.29 0.74
N ARG A 277 4.64 9.30 0.08
CA ARG A 277 5.24 9.97 -1.09
C ARG A 277 5.60 11.44 -0.82
N VAL A 278 5.82 11.76 0.45
CA VAL A 278 6.18 13.11 0.92
C VAL A 278 7.66 13.40 0.72
N LEU A 279 8.54 12.40 0.73
CA LEU A 279 9.96 12.63 0.44
C LEU A 279 10.14 13.14 -0.99
N LYS A 280 10.65 14.36 -1.12
CA LYS A 280 11.06 14.99 -2.37
C LYS A 280 12.55 15.20 -2.30
N PHE A 281 13.29 14.62 -3.24
CA PHE A 281 14.74 14.82 -3.32
C PHE A 281 15.02 16.06 -4.15
N LYS A 282 16.09 16.78 -3.81
CA LYS A 282 16.53 17.98 -4.54
C LYS A 282 16.80 17.68 -6.02
N ASN A 283 17.37 16.51 -6.28
CA ASN A 283 17.66 16.00 -7.61
C ASN A 283 17.84 14.48 -7.56
N VAL A 284 17.86 13.87 -8.74
CA VAL A 284 18.02 12.42 -8.90
C VAL A 284 19.38 11.89 -8.45
N ASP A 285 20.46 12.69 -8.56
CA ASP A 285 21.80 12.24 -8.15
C ASP A 285 21.92 12.15 -6.62
N ASP A 286 21.27 13.05 -5.88
CA ASP A 286 21.14 12.96 -4.43
C ASP A 286 20.38 11.71 -4.01
N TRP A 287 19.29 11.39 -4.71
CA TRP A 287 18.55 10.16 -4.49
C TRP A 287 19.40 8.92 -4.81
N LEU A 288 20.07 8.90 -5.97
CA LEU A 288 20.93 7.78 -6.39
C LEU A 288 22.07 7.55 -5.39
N ALA A 289 22.67 8.61 -4.85
CA ALA A 289 23.70 8.50 -3.82
C ALA A 289 23.19 7.82 -2.55
N LEU A 290 21.96 8.14 -2.11
CA LEU A 290 21.32 7.43 -0.99
C LEU A 290 20.97 6.00 -1.35
N ASN A 291 20.48 5.74 -2.57
CA ASN A 291 20.17 4.39 -3.01
C ASN A 291 21.43 3.51 -3.10
N ASP A 292 22.57 4.09 -3.50
CA ASP A 292 23.85 3.38 -3.55
C ASP A 292 24.36 3.04 -2.13
N ALA A 293 24.10 3.91 -1.15
CA ALA A 293 24.52 3.70 0.25
C ALA A 293 23.57 2.79 1.05
N TYR A 294 22.26 2.91 0.82
CA TYR A 294 21.21 2.36 1.68
C TYR A 294 20.09 1.65 0.93
N GLY A 295 20.08 1.67 -0.39
CA GLY A 295 19.04 1.05 -1.20
C GLY A 295 19.49 -0.26 -1.84
N ARG A 296 18.75 -0.66 -2.87
CA ARG A 296 19.07 -1.84 -3.68
C ARG A 296 19.66 -1.39 -5.02
N PRO A 297 20.79 -1.97 -5.47
CA PRO A 297 21.37 -1.65 -6.77
C PRO A 297 20.44 -2.01 -7.95
N ASP A 298 19.64 -3.06 -7.80
CA ASP A 298 18.66 -3.51 -8.79
C ASP A 298 17.40 -2.63 -8.78
N LEU A 299 17.46 -1.53 -9.53
CA LEU A 299 16.37 -0.58 -9.70
C LEU A 299 15.18 -1.17 -10.49
N TYR A 300 15.44 -2.11 -11.40
CA TYR A 300 14.38 -2.78 -12.15
C TYR A 300 13.48 -3.59 -11.20
N THR A 301 14.08 -4.38 -10.31
CA THR A 301 13.35 -5.16 -9.33
C THR A 301 12.63 -4.26 -8.34
N THR A 302 13.21 -3.13 -7.92
CA THR A 302 12.48 -2.13 -7.09
C THR A 302 11.18 -1.64 -7.74
N MET A 303 11.22 -1.41 -9.05
CA MET A 303 10.04 -1.00 -9.83
C MET A 303 9.03 -2.13 -10.01
N MET A 304 9.48 -3.35 -10.30
CA MET A 304 8.59 -4.52 -10.43
C MET A 304 7.93 -4.88 -9.10
N ASP A 305 8.70 -4.88 -8.00
CA ASP A 305 8.19 -5.10 -6.64
C ASP A 305 7.15 -4.04 -6.28
N HIS A 306 7.36 -2.78 -6.68
CA HIS A 306 6.35 -1.73 -6.50
C HIS A 306 5.05 -2.07 -7.21
N LEU A 307 5.10 -2.49 -8.48
CA LEU A 307 3.91 -2.87 -9.25
C LEU A 307 3.22 -4.11 -8.67
N SER A 308 3.98 -5.11 -8.25
CA SER A 308 3.46 -6.33 -7.63
C SER A 308 2.72 -6.00 -6.31
N ASN A 309 3.38 -5.24 -5.43
CA ASN A 309 2.79 -4.76 -4.18
C ASN A 309 1.53 -3.92 -4.42
N LYS A 310 1.57 -2.98 -5.39
CA LYS A 310 0.39 -2.16 -5.73
C LYS A 310 -0.74 -3.00 -6.30
N SER A 311 -0.45 -3.99 -7.13
CA SER A 311 -1.45 -4.90 -7.68
C SER A 311 -2.18 -5.68 -6.59
N HIS A 312 -1.42 -6.14 -5.60
CA HIS A 312 -1.94 -6.83 -4.43
C HIS A 312 -2.80 -5.94 -3.54
N GLU A 313 -2.35 -4.72 -3.25
CA GLU A 313 -3.14 -3.75 -2.48
C GLU A 313 -4.43 -3.35 -3.21
N ILE A 314 -4.37 -3.14 -4.53
CA ILE A 314 -5.57 -2.89 -5.34
C ILE A 314 -6.52 -4.08 -5.26
N ALA A 315 -6.03 -5.31 -5.36
CA ALA A 315 -6.85 -6.51 -5.26
C ALA A 315 -7.58 -6.60 -3.91
N LEU A 316 -6.87 -6.33 -2.81
CA LEU A 316 -7.46 -6.26 -1.48
C LEU A 316 -8.58 -5.22 -1.40
N LEU A 317 -8.38 -4.02 -1.94
CA LEU A 317 -9.41 -2.98 -1.97
C LEU A 317 -10.59 -3.34 -2.87
N GLU A 318 -10.32 -3.92 -4.05
CA GLU A 318 -11.36 -4.31 -5.01
C GLU A 318 -12.21 -5.49 -4.52
N VAL A 319 -11.64 -6.41 -3.75
CA VAL A 319 -12.36 -7.59 -3.24
C VAL A 319 -12.99 -7.31 -1.88
N LEU A 320 -12.25 -6.73 -0.94
CA LEU A 320 -12.66 -6.62 0.47
C LEU A 320 -13.02 -5.19 0.90
N GLY A 321 -12.77 -4.19 0.06
CA GLY A 321 -13.15 -2.79 0.30
C GLY A 321 -12.05 -1.94 0.94
N PRO A 322 -12.34 -0.65 1.23
CA PRO A 322 -11.35 0.33 1.69
C PRO A 322 -10.59 -0.05 2.97
N ASN A 323 -11.20 -0.87 3.84
CA ASN A 323 -10.59 -1.48 5.00
C ASN A 323 -10.70 -3.02 4.93
N PRO A 324 -9.79 -3.69 4.20
CA PRO A 324 -9.78 -5.14 4.05
C PRO A 324 -9.66 -5.89 5.38
N GLU A 325 -8.87 -5.36 6.33
CA GLU A 325 -8.72 -5.92 7.67
C GLU A 325 -10.05 -5.95 8.42
N ALA A 326 -10.81 -4.85 8.41
CA ALA A 326 -12.12 -4.82 9.07
C ALA A 326 -13.10 -5.81 8.42
N THR A 327 -13.08 -5.96 7.09
CA THR A 327 -13.89 -6.98 6.40
C THR A 327 -13.49 -8.38 6.86
N TYR A 328 -12.20 -8.69 6.85
CA TYR A 328 -11.71 -10.00 7.30
C TYR A 328 -12.12 -10.30 8.74
N GLN A 329 -11.89 -9.37 9.67
CA GLN A 329 -12.24 -9.56 11.09
C GLN A 329 -13.75 -9.76 11.29
N TYR A 330 -14.58 -9.07 10.50
CA TYR A 330 -16.02 -9.26 10.51
C TYR A 330 -16.39 -10.68 10.04
N LEU A 331 -15.83 -11.13 8.90
CA LEU A 331 -16.04 -12.49 8.37
C LEU A 331 -15.54 -13.57 9.33
N ARG A 332 -14.37 -13.38 9.94
CA ARG A 332 -13.80 -14.26 10.97
C ARG A 332 -14.75 -14.40 12.16
N THR A 333 -15.28 -13.28 12.66
CA THR A 333 -16.27 -13.27 13.76
C THR A 333 -17.55 -14.02 13.38
N LEU A 334 -18.04 -13.84 12.16
CA LEU A 334 -19.19 -14.60 11.65
C LEU A 334 -18.89 -16.10 11.54
N SER A 335 -17.69 -16.47 11.10
CA SER A 335 -17.24 -17.86 11.02
C SER A 335 -17.22 -18.51 12.41
N GLN A 336 -16.69 -17.81 13.43
CA GLN A 336 -16.71 -18.25 14.82
C GLN A 336 -18.14 -18.45 15.32
N LYS A 337 -19.04 -17.48 15.08
CA LYS A 337 -20.47 -17.60 15.44
C LYS A 337 -21.18 -18.76 14.74
N LYS A 338 -20.72 -19.15 13.56
CA LYS A 338 -21.22 -20.31 12.79
C LYS A 338 -20.56 -21.63 13.22
N GLY A 339 -19.76 -21.66 14.29
CA GLY A 339 -19.21 -22.88 14.88
C GLY A 339 -17.84 -23.30 14.35
N ALA A 340 -17.08 -22.40 13.70
CA ALA A 340 -15.71 -22.71 13.32
C ALA A 340 -14.83 -22.94 14.57
N SER A 341 -14.13 -24.07 14.61
CA SER A 341 -13.16 -24.41 15.67
C SER A 341 -11.97 -23.45 15.68
N GLU A 342 -11.32 -23.26 16.83
CA GLU A 342 -10.11 -22.43 16.96
C GLU A 342 -8.98 -22.80 15.98
N PRO A 343 -8.63 -24.08 15.74
CA PRO A 343 -7.65 -24.44 14.71
C PRO A 343 -8.05 -23.98 13.30
N GLY A 344 -9.35 -24.02 13.00
CA GLY A 344 -9.91 -23.56 11.73
C GLY A 344 -9.84 -22.04 11.55
N LEU A 345 -10.02 -21.28 12.64
CA LEU A 345 -9.87 -19.82 12.66
C LEU A 345 -8.39 -19.42 12.57
N ALA A 346 -7.50 -20.09 13.31
CA ALA A 346 -6.06 -19.87 13.23
C ALA A 346 -5.51 -20.12 11.82
N SER A 347 -6.01 -21.16 11.13
CA SER A 347 -5.69 -21.40 9.73
C SER A 347 -6.14 -20.27 8.81
N MET A 348 -7.32 -19.68 9.03
CA MET A 348 -7.76 -18.50 8.27
C MET A 348 -6.88 -17.29 8.57
N ASP A 349 -6.53 -17.07 9.84
CA ASP A 349 -5.68 -15.95 10.27
C ASP A 349 -4.31 -16.03 9.60
N ALA A 350 -3.73 -17.23 9.52
CA ALA A 350 -2.48 -17.45 8.81
C ALA A 350 -2.59 -17.12 7.31
N LEU A 351 -3.63 -17.61 6.62
CA LEU A 351 -3.86 -17.30 5.20
C LEU A 351 -4.10 -15.81 4.98
N TRP A 352 -4.85 -15.17 5.87
CA TRP A 352 -5.08 -13.73 5.83
C TRP A 352 -3.78 -12.95 6.04
N ASN A 353 -2.95 -13.33 7.00
CA ASN A 353 -1.69 -12.63 7.26
C ASN A 353 -0.76 -12.70 6.03
N VAL A 354 -0.79 -13.80 5.29
CA VAL A 354 -0.04 -13.94 4.03
C VAL A 354 -0.64 -13.05 2.94
N ALA A 355 -1.94 -13.20 2.69
CA ALA A 355 -2.64 -12.46 1.65
C ALA A 355 -2.88 -10.99 1.99
N SER A 356 -2.61 -10.51 3.21
CA SER A 356 -2.59 -9.09 3.56
C SER A 356 -1.18 -8.50 3.57
N GLY A 357 -0.15 -9.34 3.34
CA GLY A 357 1.25 -8.94 3.35
C GLY A 357 1.87 -8.81 4.74
N LYS A 358 1.16 -9.16 5.82
CA LYS A 358 1.69 -9.13 7.20
C LYS A 358 2.84 -10.13 7.42
N VAL A 359 2.93 -11.19 6.61
CA VAL A 359 3.97 -12.24 6.72
C VAL A 359 5.24 -11.93 5.90
N ASN A 360 5.21 -10.94 5.00
CA ASN A 360 6.43 -10.52 4.29
C ASN A 360 7.48 -9.87 5.22
N ASN A 361 7.11 -9.60 6.47
CA ASN A 361 7.98 -9.07 7.51
C ASN A 361 8.45 -10.25 8.37
N SER A 362 9.65 -10.79 8.14
CA SER A 362 10.24 -11.85 8.98
C SER A 362 10.34 -11.33 10.43
N VAL A 363 9.83 -11.96 11.49
CA VAL A 363 10.07 -13.33 11.97
C VAL A 363 8.85 -13.80 12.78
N TRP A 364 8.23 -14.90 12.35
CA TRP A 364 7.53 -15.84 13.23
C TRP A 364 7.95 -17.25 12.83
N VAL A 365 8.80 -17.90 13.63
CA VAL A 365 9.29 -19.27 13.37
C VAL A 365 8.13 -20.25 13.19
N ALA A 366 7.05 -20.09 13.97
CA ALA A 366 5.82 -20.88 13.81
C ALA A 366 5.05 -20.62 12.50
N GLY A 367 5.10 -19.39 11.97
CA GLY A 367 4.43 -19.01 10.72
C GLY A 367 5.21 -19.44 9.46
N ALA A 368 6.54 -19.41 9.52
CA ALA A 368 7.41 -19.89 8.45
C ALA A 368 7.33 -21.42 8.29
N ASP A 369 7.29 -22.16 9.39
CA ASP A 369 7.08 -23.61 9.37
C ASP A 369 5.64 -23.98 8.95
N PHE A 370 4.64 -23.18 9.33
CA PHE A 370 3.26 -23.36 8.87
C PHE A 370 3.07 -23.01 7.38
N MET A 371 3.73 -21.97 6.85
CA MET A 371 3.70 -21.60 5.43
C MET A 371 4.40 -22.63 4.55
N LYS A 372 5.54 -23.16 5.03
CA LYS A 372 6.17 -24.34 4.44
C LYS A 372 5.25 -25.56 4.51
N SER A 373 4.57 -25.78 5.64
CA SER A 373 3.65 -26.90 5.86
C SER A 373 2.38 -26.80 5.01
N THR A 374 1.75 -25.63 4.87
CA THR A 374 0.54 -25.48 4.04
C THR A 374 0.86 -25.51 2.55
N ARG A 375 1.98 -24.92 2.10
CA ARG A 375 2.45 -25.10 0.72
C ARG A 375 2.88 -26.54 0.45
N SER A 376 3.57 -27.21 1.38
CA SER A 376 3.93 -28.61 1.22
C SER A 376 2.71 -29.53 1.27
N LEU A 377 1.69 -29.23 2.07
CA LEU A 377 0.41 -29.96 2.11
C LEU A 377 -0.42 -29.73 0.84
N LEU A 378 -0.43 -28.50 0.31
CA LEU A 378 -1.07 -28.16 -0.96
C LEU A 378 -0.39 -28.87 -2.14
N VAL A 379 0.95 -28.88 -2.17
CA VAL A 379 1.75 -29.58 -3.18
C VAL A 379 1.62 -31.10 -3.02
N ALA A 380 1.63 -31.63 -1.79
CA ALA A 380 1.44 -33.05 -1.52
C ALA A 380 0.02 -33.53 -1.86
N ALA A 381 -1.02 -32.70 -1.65
CA ALA A 381 -2.39 -33.01 -2.06
C ALA A 381 -2.55 -33.01 -3.59
N GLN A 382 -1.87 -32.08 -4.30
CA GLN A 382 -1.84 -32.05 -5.76
C GLN A 382 -1.04 -33.22 -6.36
N LEU A 383 0.07 -33.61 -5.73
CA LEU A 383 0.88 -34.76 -6.16
C LEU A 383 0.23 -36.11 -5.79
N GLY A 384 -0.46 -36.21 -4.65
CA GLY A 384 -1.22 -37.41 -4.27
C GLY A 384 -2.42 -37.65 -5.19
N GLY A 385 -3.08 -36.58 -5.63
CA GLY A 385 -4.10 -36.64 -6.67
C GLY A 385 -3.53 -37.04 -8.04
N ALA A 386 -2.38 -36.47 -8.44
CA ALA A 386 -1.71 -36.77 -9.71
C ALA A 386 -1.07 -38.17 -9.76
N PHE A 387 -0.60 -38.72 -8.65
CA PHE A 387 -0.04 -40.08 -8.58
C PHE A 387 -1.13 -41.15 -8.64
N LEU A 388 -2.28 -40.93 -7.98
CA LEU A 388 -3.42 -41.86 -8.05
C LEU A 388 -4.17 -41.79 -9.39
N SER A 389 -4.15 -40.65 -10.08
CA SER A 389 -4.73 -40.51 -11.43
C SER A 389 -3.79 -40.97 -12.55
N SER A 390 -2.47 -40.99 -12.34
CA SER A 390 -1.52 -41.57 -13.30
C SER A 390 -1.42 -43.11 -13.24
N LEU A 391 -1.98 -43.75 -12.22
CA LEU A 391 -2.10 -45.21 -12.13
C LEU A 391 -3.43 -45.75 -12.69
N ASN A 392 -4.38 -44.89 -13.06
CA ASN A 392 -5.76 -45.29 -13.39
C ASN A 392 -6.28 -44.82 -14.77
N ASP A 393 -5.40 -44.58 -15.76
CA ASP A 393 -5.83 -44.47 -17.17
C ASP A 393 -4.74 -45.01 -18.13
N PRO A 394 -5.08 -45.63 -19.27
CA PRO A 394 -5.28 -47.07 -19.42
C PRO A 394 -4.11 -47.77 -20.10
N TRP A 395 -3.60 -48.81 -19.45
CA TRP A 395 -2.67 -49.80 -20.01
C TRP A 395 -3.39 -50.85 -20.88
N ILE A 396 -4.32 -50.44 -21.77
CA ILE A 396 -4.89 -51.31 -22.81
C ILE A 396 -5.13 -50.49 -24.09
N ALA A 397 -4.06 -50.20 -24.82
CA ALA A 397 -4.10 -49.86 -26.24
C ALA A 397 -2.79 -50.28 -26.91
N ARG A 398 -2.50 -51.59 -26.92
CA ARG A 398 -1.72 -52.34 -27.93
C ARG A 398 -1.47 -53.79 -27.47
N MET A 399 -2.44 -54.65 -27.72
CA MET A 399 -2.20 -56.08 -28.03
C MET A 399 -3.27 -56.54 -29.02
N THR A 400 -3.02 -56.21 -30.29
CA THR A 400 -3.31 -56.89 -31.58
C THR A 400 -3.56 -55.86 -32.67
#